data_AF-A0AA49Q0H8-F1
#
_entry.id   AF-A0AA49Q0H8-F1
#
_cell.length_a   1.000
_cell.length_b   1.000
_cell.length_c   1.000
_cell.angle_alpha   90.00
_cell.angle_beta   90.00
_cell.angle_gamma   90.00
#
_symmetry.space_group_name_H-M   'P 1'
#
loop_
_entity.id
_entity.type
_entity.pdbx_description
1 polymer ?
#
loop_
_entity_poly.entity_id
_entity_poly.type
_entity_poly.pdbx_seq_one_letter_code
_entity_poly.pdbx_strand_id
1 'polypeptide(L)'
;MLRIKQKELQDENITRGFISMIESNRSRMSIDTAKKIAKKFNERAKELGINLNINGEYLFLTPKQEAEKYCLEKLNNNIELEHIKDIDEIIEISEKYGLTEIKIKAYIKRADLEFEKHIYKKRKLQRSFKIT
;
A
#
# COMPACT_ATOMS: atom_id res chain seq x y z
N MET A 1 11.10 -19.02 4.40
CA MET A 1 10.33 -19.35 3.17
C MET A 1 9.42 -20.54 3.48
N LEU A 2 8.12 -20.46 3.16
CA LEU A 2 7.09 -21.44 3.58
C LEU A 2 7.19 -22.84 2.93
N ARG A 3 8.05 -22.99 1.90
CA ARG A 3 8.28 -24.25 1.15
C ARG A 3 7.00 -24.93 0.62
N ILE A 4 5.95 -24.15 0.37
CA ILE A 4 4.68 -24.66 -0.16
C ILE A 4 4.80 -24.88 -1.67
N LYS A 5 4.32 -26.02 -2.17
CA LYS A 5 4.26 -26.33 -3.60
C LYS A 5 2.89 -25.90 -4.14
N GLN A 6 2.83 -25.52 -5.42
CA GLN A 6 1.57 -25.18 -6.10
C GLN A 6 0.49 -26.25 -5.92
N LYS A 7 0.87 -27.53 -5.85
CA LYS A 7 -0.07 -28.64 -5.65
C LYS A 7 -0.85 -28.55 -4.33
N GLU A 8 -0.24 -27.96 -3.29
CA GLU A 8 -0.82 -27.79 -1.95
C GLU A 8 -1.78 -26.59 -1.91
N LEU A 9 -1.59 -25.64 -2.83
CA LEU A 9 -2.48 -24.49 -3.03
C LEU A 9 -3.73 -24.83 -3.83
N GLN A 10 -3.78 -26.00 -4.47
CA GLN A 10 -4.94 -26.42 -5.26
C GLN A 10 -6.20 -26.63 -4.40
N ASP A 11 -7.34 -26.38 -5.01
CA ASP A 11 -8.69 -26.55 -4.48
C ASP A 11 -9.65 -26.77 -5.67
N GLU A 12 -10.92 -27.09 -5.43
CA GLU A 12 -11.93 -27.38 -6.48
C GLU A 12 -11.95 -26.31 -7.59
N ASN A 13 -11.74 -25.04 -7.23
CA ASN A 13 -11.73 -23.90 -8.15
C ASN A 13 -10.36 -23.21 -8.28
N ILE A 14 -9.30 -23.83 -7.75
CA ILE A 14 -7.93 -23.31 -7.78
C ILE A 14 -7.04 -24.37 -8.41
N THR A 15 -6.87 -24.31 -9.73
CA THR A 15 -6.03 -25.28 -10.45
C THR A 15 -4.57 -24.84 -10.45
N ARG A 16 -3.65 -25.78 -10.66
CA ARG A 16 -2.23 -25.45 -10.87
C ARG A 16 -2.02 -24.46 -12.02
N GLY A 17 -2.75 -24.62 -13.11
CA GLY A 17 -2.67 -23.71 -14.26
C GLY A 17 -3.09 -22.29 -13.88
N PHE A 18 -4.17 -22.16 -13.11
CA PHE A 18 -4.64 -20.88 -12.60
C PHE A 18 -3.63 -20.23 -11.63
N ILE A 19 -3.03 -20.99 -10.72
CA ILE A 19 -1.95 -20.50 -9.84
C ILE A 19 -0.77 -19.98 -10.68
N SER A 20 -0.35 -20.71 -11.72
CA SER A 20 0.72 -20.26 -12.61
C SER A 20 0.36 -18.97 -13.37
N MET A 21 -0.91 -18.78 -13.76
CA MET A 21 -1.36 -17.54 -14.40
C MET A 21 -1.33 -16.35 -13.42
N ILE A 22 -1.63 -16.58 -12.14
CA ILE A 22 -1.51 -15.56 -11.10
C ILE A 22 -0.04 -15.18 -10.88
N GLU A 23 0.83 -16.18 -10.67
CA GLU A 23 2.26 -15.96 -10.43
C GLU A 23 2.97 -15.23 -11.58
N SER A 24 2.46 -15.40 -12.81
CA SER A 24 2.96 -14.71 -14.01
C SER A 24 2.25 -13.40 -14.33
N ASN A 25 1.39 -12.90 -13.42
CA ASN A 25 0.58 -11.68 -13.60
C ASN A 25 -0.35 -11.70 -14.83
N ARG A 26 -0.67 -12.88 -15.37
CA ARG A 26 -1.55 -13.07 -16.53
C ARG A 26 -3.03 -13.14 -16.17
N SER A 27 -3.35 -13.45 -14.91
CA SER A 27 -4.71 -13.44 -14.38
C SER A 27 -4.74 -12.84 -12.99
N ARG A 28 -5.87 -12.21 -12.64
CA ARG A 28 -6.19 -11.87 -11.25
C ARG A 28 -7.02 -12.96 -10.62
N MET A 29 -7.01 -12.98 -9.29
CA MET A 29 -7.86 -13.87 -8.50
C MET A 29 -9.08 -13.13 -7.96
N SER A 30 -10.18 -13.85 -7.71
CA SER A 30 -11.31 -13.30 -6.95
C SER A 30 -10.94 -13.14 -5.48
N ILE A 31 -11.71 -12.33 -4.75
CA ILE A 31 -11.51 -12.18 -3.30
C ILE A 31 -11.70 -13.52 -2.55
N ASP A 32 -12.60 -14.38 -3.02
CA ASP A 32 -12.82 -15.70 -2.41
C ASP A 32 -11.64 -16.63 -2.61
N THR A 33 -11.05 -16.64 -3.82
CA THR A 33 -9.79 -17.33 -4.08
C THR A 33 -8.67 -16.78 -3.19
N ALA A 34 -8.55 -15.45 -3.08
CA ALA A 34 -7.53 -14.81 -2.27
C ALA A 34 -7.64 -15.22 -0.79
N LYS A 35 -8.86 -15.25 -0.24
CA LYS A 35 -9.14 -15.74 1.12
C LYS A 35 -8.72 -17.20 1.31
N LYS A 36 -9.03 -18.08 0.34
CA LYS A 36 -8.64 -19.49 0.38
C LYS A 36 -7.13 -19.68 0.35
N ILE A 37 -6.43 -18.95 -0.53
CA ILE A 37 -4.97 -19.00 -0.64
C ILE A 37 -4.31 -18.46 0.64
N ALA A 38 -4.78 -17.32 1.17
CA ALA A 38 -4.29 -16.75 2.42
C ALA A 38 -4.45 -17.72 3.60
N LYS A 39 -5.59 -18.40 3.69
CA LYS A 39 -5.84 -19.45 4.69
C LYS A 39 -4.78 -20.56 4.62
N LYS A 40 -4.54 -21.13 3.43
CA LYS A 40 -3.54 -22.19 3.23
C LYS A 40 -2.12 -21.73 3.59
N PHE A 41 -1.75 -20.49 3.28
CA PHE A 41 -0.46 -19.93 3.68
C PHE A 41 -0.32 -19.79 5.20
N ASN A 42 -1.35 -19.27 5.89
CA ASN A 42 -1.33 -19.15 7.34
C ASN A 42 -1.30 -20.51 8.03
N GLU A 43 -2.06 -21.50 7.53
CA GLU A 43 -2.02 -22.88 8.02
C GLU A 43 -0.61 -23.47 7.88
N ARG A 44 0.01 -23.32 6.71
CA ARG A 44 1.38 -23.78 6.47
C ARG A 44 2.40 -23.07 7.35
N ALA A 45 2.24 -21.77 7.57
CA ALA A 45 3.11 -21.01 8.46
C ALA A 45 3.01 -21.52 9.90
N LYS A 46 1.78 -21.76 10.37
CA LYS A 46 1.49 -22.30 11.69
C LYS A 46 2.15 -23.67 11.90
N GLU A 47 2.08 -24.57 10.92
CA GLU A 47 2.77 -25.86 10.95
C GLU A 47 4.29 -25.74 11.10
N LEU A 48 4.87 -24.65 10.56
CA LEU A 48 6.31 -24.37 10.64
C LEU A 48 6.68 -23.53 11.88
N GLY A 49 5.74 -23.24 12.78
CA GLY A 49 5.96 -22.37 13.93
C GLY A 49 6.17 -20.90 13.57
N ILE A 50 5.77 -20.47 12.37
CA ILE A 50 5.88 -19.10 11.88
C ILE A 50 4.56 -18.39 12.14
N ASN A 51 4.61 -17.24 12.80
CA ASN A 51 3.45 -16.37 12.94
C ASN A 51 3.24 -15.57 11.65
N LEU A 52 2.42 -16.10 10.75
CA LEU A 52 1.96 -15.41 9.54
C LEU A 52 0.47 -15.09 9.71
N ASN A 53 0.12 -13.83 9.46
CA ASN A 53 -1.26 -13.36 9.51
C ASN A 53 -1.58 -12.55 8.25
N ILE A 54 -1.66 -13.23 7.11
CA ILE A 54 -2.12 -12.61 5.86
C ILE A 54 -3.60 -12.88 5.65
N ASN A 55 -4.34 -11.92 5.12
CA ASN A 55 -5.76 -12.07 4.81
C ASN A 55 -5.98 -12.03 3.28
N GLY A 56 -7.20 -12.37 2.85
CA GLY A 56 -7.54 -12.38 1.43
C GLY A 56 -7.46 -11.00 0.78
N GLU A 57 -7.76 -9.94 1.53
CA GLU A 57 -7.66 -8.56 1.02
C GLU A 57 -6.22 -8.22 0.64
N TYR A 58 -5.26 -8.58 1.49
CA TYR A 58 -3.84 -8.36 1.24
C TYR A 58 -3.37 -8.98 -0.08
N LEU A 59 -3.84 -10.18 -0.42
CA LEU A 59 -3.51 -10.84 -1.69
C LEU A 59 -4.32 -10.34 -2.89
N PHE A 60 -5.43 -9.65 -2.64
CA PHE A 60 -6.36 -9.21 -3.69
C PHE A 60 -6.09 -7.78 -4.17
N LEU A 61 -5.60 -6.90 -3.29
CA LEU A 61 -5.39 -5.50 -3.61
C LEU A 61 -4.37 -5.34 -4.74
N THR A 62 -4.71 -4.48 -5.70
CA THR A 62 -3.72 -4.03 -6.68
C THR A 62 -2.70 -3.10 -6.05
N PRO A 63 -1.49 -2.94 -6.63
CA PRO A 63 -0.52 -1.97 -6.14
C PRO A 63 -1.09 -0.55 -6.00
N LYS A 64 -2.01 -0.16 -6.90
CA LYS A 64 -2.69 1.14 -6.85
C LYS A 64 -3.66 1.22 -5.65
N GLN A 65 -4.47 0.19 -5.42
CA GLN A 65 -5.41 0.17 -4.30
C GLN A 65 -4.70 0.02 -2.94
N GLU A 66 -3.59 -0.71 -2.90
CA GLU A 66 -2.74 -0.80 -1.72
C GLU A 66 -2.12 0.56 -1.39
N ALA A 67 -1.58 1.25 -2.40
CA ALA A 67 -1.06 2.62 -2.24
C ALA A 67 -2.16 3.60 -1.78
N GLU A 68 -3.36 3.52 -2.37
CA GLU A 68 -4.51 4.32 -1.96
C GLU A 68 -4.90 4.08 -0.51
N LYS A 69 -5.03 2.81 -0.10
CA LYS A 69 -5.33 2.42 1.28
C LYS A 69 -4.27 2.96 2.25
N TYR A 70 -2.99 2.73 1.95
CA TYR A 70 -1.87 3.21 2.77
C TYR A 70 -1.91 4.73 2.95
N CYS A 71 -2.08 5.47 1.86
CA CYS A 71 -2.14 6.94 1.91
C CYS A 71 -3.33 7.45 2.72
N LEU A 72 -4.52 6.84 2.56
CA LEU A 72 -5.70 7.21 3.34
C LEU A 72 -5.53 6.91 4.83
N GLU A 73 -5.00 5.74 5.18
CA GLU A 73 -4.71 5.38 6.56
C GLU A 73 -3.74 6.35 7.21
N LYS A 74 -2.64 6.72 6.53
CA LYS A 74 -1.72 7.74 7.04
C LYS A 74 -2.39 9.11 7.16
N LEU A 75 -3.15 9.57 6.16
CA LEU A 75 -3.81 10.89 6.18
C LEU A 75 -4.87 11.02 7.29
N ASN A 76 -5.56 9.92 7.62
CA ASN A 76 -6.58 9.89 8.66
C ASN A 76 -6.00 9.87 10.08
N ASN A 77 -4.73 9.50 10.23
CA ASN A 77 -4.03 9.65 11.50
C ASN A 77 -3.78 11.14 11.78
N ASN A 78 -3.73 11.51 13.06
CA ASN A 78 -3.34 12.86 13.47
C ASN A 78 -1.85 13.08 13.17
N ILE A 79 -1.56 13.53 11.94
CA ILE A 79 -0.22 13.93 11.52
C ILE A 79 0.09 15.31 12.11
N GLU A 80 1.09 15.38 12.98
CA GLU A 80 1.65 16.63 13.48
C GLU A 80 2.75 17.16 12.54
N LEU A 81 3.14 18.43 12.68
CA LEU A 81 4.18 19.02 11.80
C LEU A 81 5.52 18.26 11.82
N GLU A 82 5.89 17.64 12.95
CA GLU A 82 7.12 16.85 13.06
C GLU A 82 7.14 15.67 12.07
N HIS A 83 5.95 15.27 11.63
CA HIS A 83 5.68 14.22 10.66
C HIS A 83 5.38 14.77 9.26
N ILE A 84 5.75 16.02 8.93
CA ILE A 84 5.51 16.59 7.58
C ILE A 84 6.15 15.77 6.45
N LYS A 85 7.22 15.02 6.75
CA LYS A 85 7.83 14.07 5.81
C LYS A 85 6.89 12.93 5.42
N ASP A 86 6.00 12.50 6.31
CA ASP A 86 4.97 11.51 6.00
C ASP A 86 3.99 12.06 4.94
N ILE A 87 3.71 13.37 4.97
CA ILE A 87 2.89 14.03 3.96
C ILE A 87 3.62 14.11 2.62
N ASP A 88 4.93 14.40 2.63
CA ASP A 88 5.76 14.37 1.42
C ASP A 88 5.77 12.98 0.77
N GLU A 89 5.90 11.92 1.57
CA GLU A 89 5.81 10.53 1.11
C GLU A 89 4.43 10.23 0.48
N ILE A 90 3.33 10.66 1.10
CA ILE A 90 1.98 10.50 0.55
C ILE A 90 1.86 11.22 -0.81
N ILE A 91 2.43 12.42 -0.96
CA ILE A 91 2.42 13.16 -2.23
C ILE A 91 3.20 12.39 -3.30
N GLU A 92 4.37 11.84 -2.98
CA GLU A 92 5.18 11.05 -3.92
C GLU A 92 4.47 9.77 -4.38
N ILE A 93 3.87 9.03 -3.43
CA ILE A 93 3.12 7.81 -3.73
C ILE A 93 1.87 8.13 -4.56
N SER A 94 1.13 9.17 -4.17
CA SER A 94 -0.07 9.57 -4.90
C SER A 94 0.22 10.02 -6.33
N GLU A 95 1.36 10.68 -6.58
CA GLU A 95 1.80 10.99 -7.93
C GLU A 95 2.15 9.73 -8.73
N LYS A 96 2.96 8.84 -8.15
CA LYS A 96 3.40 7.60 -8.79
C LYS A 96 2.23 6.73 -9.26
N TYR A 97 1.14 6.68 -8.50
CA TYR A 97 -0.03 5.85 -8.79
C TYR A 97 -1.22 6.61 -9.39
N GLY A 98 -1.09 7.92 -9.66
CA GLY A 98 -2.15 8.75 -10.22
C GLY A 98 -3.38 8.85 -9.31
N LEU A 99 -3.16 9.09 -8.02
CA LEU A 99 -4.19 9.21 -6.97
C LEU A 99 -4.50 10.69 -6.70
N THR A 100 -5.11 11.37 -7.67
CA THR A 100 -5.30 12.83 -7.68
C THR A 100 -6.00 13.38 -6.43
N GLU A 101 -7.07 12.72 -5.97
CA GLU A 101 -7.82 13.17 -4.79
C GLU A 101 -6.97 13.11 -3.52
N ILE A 102 -6.22 12.02 -3.32
CA ILE A 102 -5.29 11.86 -2.19
C ILE A 102 -4.20 12.93 -2.25
N LYS A 103 -3.64 13.18 -3.44
CA LYS A 103 -2.61 14.21 -3.62
C LYS A 103 -3.11 15.59 -3.18
N ILE A 104 -4.35 15.95 -3.57
CA ILE A 104 -4.99 17.21 -3.16
C ILE A 104 -5.16 17.26 -1.65
N LYS A 105 -5.71 16.20 -1.03
CA LYS A 105 -5.90 16.12 0.43
C LYS A 105 -4.57 16.27 1.18
N ALA A 106 -3.50 15.64 0.69
CA ALA A 106 -2.17 15.74 1.27
C ALA A 106 -1.61 17.17 1.19
N TYR A 107 -1.76 17.87 0.06
CA TYR A 107 -1.34 19.26 -0.05
C TYR A 107 -2.13 20.20 0.89
N ILE A 108 -3.44 20.00 1.02
CA ILE A 108 -4.27 20.78 1.94
C ILE A 108 -3.78 20.56 3.38
N LYS A 109 -3.66 19.30 3.81
CA LYS A 109 -3.18 18.96 5.16
C LYS A 109 -1.80 19.55 5.45
N ARG A 110 -0.90 19.53 4.47
CA ARG A 110 0.41 20.16 4.58
C ARG A 110 0.31 21.67 4.81
N ALA A 111 -0.51 22.35 4.01
CA ALA A 111 -0.68 23.79 4.09
C ALA A 111 -1.25 24.20 5.45
N ASP A 112 -2.23 23.45 5.97
CA ASP A 112 -2.82 23.66 7.28
C ASP A 112 -1.77 23.55 8.40
N LEU A 113 -0.96 22.49 8.40
CA LEU A 113 0.11 22.31 9.40
C LEU A 113 1.18 23.42 9.34
N GLU A 114 1.58 23.85 8.14
CA GLU A 114 2.55 24.93 7.98
C GLU A 114 1.97 26.29 8.40
N PHE A 115 0.66 26.49 8.22
CA PHE A 115 -0.06 27.69 8.62
C PHE A 115 -0.19 27.78 10.15
N GLU A 116 -0.63 26.70 10.81
CA GLU A 116 -0.79 26.64 12.27
C GLU A 116 0.50 26.95 13.03
N LYS A 117 1.67 26.57 12.50
CA LYS A 117 2.98 26.84 13.15
C LYS A 117 3.62 28.17 12.72
N HIS A 118 2.93 29.03 11.96
CA HIS A 118 3.44 30.30 11.43
C HIS A 118 4.73 30.18 10.58
N ILE A 119 5.03 29.01 10.02
CA ILE A 119 6.29 28.75 9.29
C ILE A 119 6.27 29.28 7.85
N TYR A 120 5.13 29.82 7.41
CA TYR A 120 4.88 30.31 6.04
C TYR A 120 5.99 31.22 5.47
N LYS A 121 6.68 31.99 6.32
CA LYS A 121 7.75 32.90 5.90
C LYS A 121 9.07 32.22 5.49
N LYS A 122 9.34 30.97 5.90
CA LYS A 122 10.67 30.36 5.70
C LYS A 122 10.88 29.73 4.31
N ARG A 123 9.79 29.37 3.60
CA ARG A 123 9.88 28.54 2.39
C ARG A 123 9.90 29.29 1.06
N LYS A 124 9.38 30.52 1.00
CA LYS A 124 9.51 31.38 -0.20
C LYS A 124 10.95 31.79 -0.52
N LEU A 125 11.88 31.66 0.44
CA LEU A 125 13.28 32.07 0.28
C LEU A 125 14.25 30.97 -0.21
N GLN A 126 13.83 29.70 -0.30
CA GLN A 126 14.75 28.62 -0.72
C GLN A 126 14.58 28.18 -2.19
N ARG A 127 13.50 28.57 -2.88
CA ARG A 127 13.32 28.26 -4.31
C ARG A 127 13.78 29.36 -5.26
N SER A 128 14.35 30.45 -4.74
CA SER A 128 14.79 31.60 -5.52
C SER A 128 16.30 31.77 -5.54
N PHE A 129 17.10 30.71 -5.73
CA PHE A 129 18.51 30.84 -6.13
C PHE A 129 18.98 29.54 -6.81
N LYS A 130 18.64 29.38 -8.09
CA LYS A 130 19.41 28.63 -9.09
C LYS A 130 19.02 29.11 -10.48
N ILE A 131 19.38 30.36 -10.77
CA ILE A 131 19.62 30.83 -12.13
C ILE A 131 20.90 31.67 -12.06
N THR A 132 22.05 31.01 -12.15
CA THR A 132 23.20 31.43 -12.94
C THR A 132 24.07 30.20 -13.17
#